data_AF-A0A840XMF5-F1
#
_entry.id   AF-A0A840XMF5-F1
#
_cell.length_a   1.000
_cell.length_b   1.000
_cell.length_c   1.000
_cell.angle_alpha   90.00
_cell.angle_beta   90.00
_cell.angle_gamma   90.00
#
_symmetry.space_group_name_H-M   'P 1'
#
loop_
_entity.id
_entity.type
_entity.pdbx_description
1 polymer ?
#
loop_
_entity_poly.entity_id
_entity_poly.type
_entity_poly.pdbx_seq_one_letter_code
_entity_poly.pdbx_strand_id
1 'polypeptide(L)'
;MGKRILTEVGSILGITIVLALVGLSLVTTGDAAAPGDIVPNAARFLFGATGIALGLWTLLLIAGSLALRHRPVGVRIGVHLLSAVIAVGVNTGLLALVAGPADSGWSGLIIAIALGAGAVLLVAAIIAVLVTELLIVSPRRRSR
;
A
#
# COMPACT_ATOMS: atom_id res chain seq x y z
N MET A 1 14.50 -5.96 -22.02
CA MET A 1 13.78 -4.78 -21.51
C MET A 1 12.68 -5.15 -20.52
N GLY A 2 11.69 -5.96 -20.92
CA GLY A 2 10.56 -6.37 -20.06
C GLY A 2 10.97 -7.05 -18.75
N LYS A 3 12.07 -7.83 -18.76
CA LYS A 3 12.60 -8.48 -17.55
C LYS A 3 12.93 -7.50 -16.41
N ARG A 4 13.48 -6.30 -16.72
CA ARG A 4 13.83 -5.31 -15.69
C ARG A 4 12.59 -4.70 -15.04
N ILE A 5 11.61 -4.30 -15.85
CA ILE A 5 10.32 -3.76 -15.38
C ILE A 5 9.58 -4.83 -14.57
N LEU A 6 9.58 -6.08 -15.05
CA LEU A 6 8.95 -7.19 -14.34
C LEU A 6 9.60 -7.44 -12.97
N THR A 7 10.93 -7.42 -12.89
CA THR A 7 11.64 -7.57 -11.62
C THR A 7 11.36 -6.41 -10.67
N GLU A 8 11.33 -5.18 -11.17
CA GLU A 8 11.05 -3.98 -10.38
C GLU A 8 9.62 -3.97 -9.83
N VAL A 9 8.63 -4.11 -10.71
CA VAL A 9 7.21 -4.20 -10.32
C VAL A 9 7.00 -5.38 -9.37
N GLY A 10 7.55 -6.55 -9.71
CA GLY A 10 7.42 -7.76 -8.90
C GLY A 10 8.05 -7.63 -7.51
N SER A 11 9.22 -7.00 -7.40
CA SER A 11 9.88 -6.81 -6.10
C SER A 11 9.20 -5.74 -5.25
N ILE A 12 8.78 -4.61 -5.82
CA ILE A 12 8.01 -3.60 -5.09
C ILE A 12 6.71 -4.21 -4.56
N LEU A 13 5.96 -4.93 -5.39
CA LEU A 13 4.70 -5.56 -4.95
C LEU A 13 4.95 -6.66 -3.92
N GLY A 14 5.91 -7.55 -4.16
CA GLY A 14 6.22 -8.64 -3.24
C GLY A 14 6.61 -8.12 -1.85
N ILE A 15 7.51 -7.14 -1.79
CA ILE A 15 7.96 -6.54 -0.53
C ILE A 15 6.80 -5.81 0.16
N THR A 16 6.01 -5.04 -0.59
CA THR A 16 4.86 -4.32 -0.02
C THR A 16 3.85 -5.27 0.60
N ILE A 17 3.50 -6.35 -0.10
CA ILE A 17 2.53 -7.34 0.40
C ILE A 17 3.05 -7.99 1.68
N VAL A 18 4.32 -8.43 1.70
CA VAL A 18 4.92 -9.04 2.89
C VAL A 18 4.92 -8.06 4.07
N LEU A 19 5.39 -6.83 3.86
CA LEU A 19 5.44 -5.82 4.93
C LEU A 19 4.05 -5.40 5.41
N ALA A 20 3.09 -5.27 4.51
CA ALA A 20 1.71 -4.93 4.86
C ALA A 20 1.05 -6.04 5.69
N LEU A 21 1.26 -7.32 5.33
CA LEU A 21 0.76 -8.46 6.11
C LEU A 21 1.42 -8.54 7.49
N VAL A 22 2.73 -8.28 7.59
CA VAL A 22 3.43 -8.22 8.87
C VAL A 22 2.90 -7.09 9.72
N GLY A 23 2.81 -5.87 9.17
CA GLY A 23 2.28 -4.71 9.89
C GLY A 23 0.84 -4.92 10.36
N LEU A 24 0.00 -5.48 9.50
CA LEU A 24 -1.39 -5.80 9.85
C LEU A 24 -1.46 -6.85 10.97
N SER A 25 -0.61 -7.89 10.90
CA SER A 25 -0.54 -8.93 11.94
C SER A 25 -0.12 -8.35 13.29
N LEU A 26 0.84 -7.42 13.31
CA LEU A 26 1.27 -6.74 14.54
C LEU A 26 0.14 -5.90 15.16
N VAL A 27 -0.61 -5.19 14.32
CA VAL A 27 -1.75 -4.37 14.76
C VAL A 27 -2.87 -5.26 15.32
N THR A 28 -3.15 -6.41 14.71
CA THR A 28 -4.24 -7.30 15.14
C THR A 28 -3.87 -8.19 16.34
N THR A 29 -2.58 -8.40 16.62
CA THR A 29 -2.14 -9.16 17.81
C THR A 29 -2.30 -8.44 19.15
N GLY A 30 -2.57 -7.12 19.14
CA GLY A 30 -2.69 -6.30 20.35
C GLY A 30 -4.07 -6.31 21.03
N ASP A 31 -5.11 -6.86 20.40
CA ASP A 31 -6.48 -6.80 20.93
C ASP A 31 -6.78 -7.98 21.87
N ALA A 32 -6.62 -7.72 23.17
CA ALA A 32 -7.29 -8.44 24.24
C ALA A 32 -8.63 -7.75 24.57
N ALA A 33 -9.64 -7.85 23.69
CA ALA A 33 -11.02 -7.45 23.99
C ALA A 33 -12.02 -8.45 23.37
N ALA A 34 -13.11 -8.74 24.09
CA ALA A 34 -13.93 -9.92 23.86
C ALA A 34 -14.58 -10.02 22.45
N PRO A 35 -14.73 -11.24 21.90
CA PRO A 35 -14.61 -11.50 20.45
C PRO A 35 -15.94 -11.71 19.70
N GLY A 36 -17.07 -11.21 20.21
CA GLY A 36 -18.41 -11.62 19.72
C GLY A 36 -18.74 -11.27 18.26
N ASP A 37 -18.66 -9.99 17.86
CA ASP A 37 -19.28 -9.54 16.58
C ASP A 37 -18.46 -8.54 15.75
N ILE A 38 -17.34 -8.01 16.28
CA ILE A 38 -16.59 -6.91 15.65
C ILE A 38 -15.38 -7.44 14.85
N VAL A 39 -14.71 -8.48 15.35
CA VAL A 39 -13.45 -9.00 14.79
C VAL A 39 -13.60 -9.62 13.39
N PRO A 40 -14.63 -10.44 13.09
CA PRO A 40 -14.75 -11.06 11.76
C PRO A 40 -15.01 -10.03 10.66
N ASN A 41 -15.80 -9.00 10.97
CA ASN A 41 -16.19 -7.97 10.01
C ASN A 41 -15.10 -6.91 9.87
N ALA A 42 -14.43 -6.51 10.95
CA ALA A 42 -13.30 -5.59 10.90
C ALA A 42 -12.12 -6.18 10.11
N ALA A 43 -11.77 -7.45 10.33
CA ALA A 43 -10.71 -8.12 9.56
C ALA A 43 -11.08 -8.23 8.07
N ARG A 44 -12.29 -8.65 7.74
CA ARG A 44 -12.77 -8.69 6.34
C ARG A 44 -12.75 -7.33 5.68
N PHE A 45 -13.12 -6.29 6.43
CA PHE A 45 -13.13 -4.91 5.96
C PHE A 45 -11.72 -4.35 5.78
N LEU A 46 -10.79 -4.64 6.70
CA LEU A 46 -9.35 -4.34 6.58
C LEU A 46 -8.75 -5.00 5.33
N PHE A 47 -9.04 -6.28 5.11
CA PHE A 47 -8.58 -7.00 3.93
C PHE A 47 -9.20 -6.44 2.64
N GLY A 48 -10.49 -6.11 2.65
CA GLY A 48 -11.17 -5.48 1.51
C GLY A 48 -10.59 -4.11 1.16
N ALA A 49 -10.41 -3.24 2.16
CA ALA A 49 -9.83 -1.92 2.01
C ALA A 49 -8.38 -2.00 1.50
N THR A 50 -7.57 -2.90 2.07
CA THR A 50 -6.18 -3.07 1.64
C THR A 50 -6.10 -3.65 0.23
N GLY A 51 -7.01 -4.58 -0.11
CA GLY A 51 -7.07 -5.22 -1.42
C GLY A 51 -7.38 -4.25 -2.56
N ILE A 52 -8.37 -3.37 -2.38
CA ILE A 52 -8.72 -2.35 -3.39
C ILE A 52 -7.56 -1.36 -3.57
N ALA A 53 -6.99 -0.85 -2.47
CA ALA A 53 -5.84 0.05 -2.52
C ALA A 53 -4.63 -0.60 -3.23
N LEU A 54 -4.33 -1.87 -2.93
CA LEU A 54 -3.28 -2.64 -3.59
C LEU A 54 -3.56 -2.82 -5.08
N GLY A 55 -4.79 -3.12 -5.46
CA GLY A 55 -5.19 -3.28 -6.86
C GLY A 55 -5.00 -1.98 -7.66
N LEU A 56 -5.54 -0.87 -7.14
CA LEU A 56 -5.37 0.45 -7.73
C LEU A 56 -3.89 0.84 -7.82
N TRP A 57 -3.14 0.63 -6.73
CA TRP A 57 -1.73 0.97 -6.71
C TRP A 57 -0.93 0.12 -7.69
N THR A 58 -1.24 -1.17 -7.83
CA THR A 58 -0.57 -2.07 -8.80
C THR A 58 -0.72 -1.54 -10.22
N LEU A 59 -1.92 -1.11 -10.62
CA LEU A 59 -2.15 -0.52 -11.94
C LEU A 59 -1.31 0.74 -12.16
N LEU A 60 -1.31 1.65 -11.17
CA LEU A 60 -0.53 2.89 -11.24
C LEU A 60 0.98 2.61 -11.23
N LEU A 61 1.43 1.61 -10.48
CA LEU A 61 2.83 1.18 -10.39
C LEU A 61 3.31 0.65 -11.73
N ILE A 62 2.53 -0.22 -12.38
CA ILE A 62 2.83 -0.75 -13.72
C ILE A 62 2.87 0.40 -14.73
N ALA A 63 1.84 1.25 -14.78
CA ALA A 63 1.78 2.39 -15.68
C ALA A 63 2.96 3.35 -15.48
N GLY A 64 3.28 3.69 -14.23
CA GLY A 64 4.42 4.51 -13.85
C GLY A 64 5.75 3.89 -14.26
N SER A 65 5.94 2.59 -14.03
CA SER A 65 7.16 1.87 -14.40
C SER A 65 7.38 1.86 -15.91
N LEU A 66 6.30 1.72 -16.71
CA LEU A 66 6.38 1.79 -18.17
C LEU A 66 6.65 3.21 -18.68
N ALA A 67 5.97 4.21 -18.11
CA ALA A 67 6.06 5.61 -18.52
C ALA A 67 7.40 6.25 -18.16
N LEU A 68 7.97 5.89 -17.00
CA LEU A 68 9.17 6.51 -16.44
C LEU A 68 10.44 5.70 -16.67
N ARG A 69 10.39 4.64 -17.48
CA ARG A 69 11.53 3.74 -17.76
C ARG A 69 12.83 4.44 -18.21
N HIS A 70 12.74 5.64 -18.77
CA HIS A 70 13.87 6.45 -19.25
C HIS A 70 14.24 7.62 -18.33
N ARG A 71 13.48 7.81 -17.24
CA ARG A 71 13.67 8.91 -16.30
C ARG A 71 14.67 8.52 -15.20
N PRO A 72 15.36 9.50 -14.60
CA PRO A 72 16.27 9.23 -13.50
C PRO A 72 15.54 8.61 -12.29
N VAL A 73 16.29 7.86 -11.48
CA VAL A 73 15.77 7.10 -10.33
C VAL A 73 14.96 7.98 -9.37
N GLY A 74 15.41 9.20 -9.09
CA GLY A 74 14.69 10.12 -8.19
C GLY A 74 13.28 10.47 -8.66
N VAL A 75 13.07 10.61 -9.98
CA VAL A 75 11.74 10.89 -10.55
C VAL A 75 10.86 9.64 -10.47
N ARG A 76 11.42 8.45 -10.73
CA ARG A 76 10.70 7.18 -10.60
C ARG A 76 10.22 6.96 -9.16
N ILE A 77 11.11 7.10 -8.17
CA ILE A 77 10.76 7.03 -6.75
C ILE A 77 9.63 8.03 -6.44
N GLY A 78 9.80 9.31 -6.80
CA GLY A 78 8.80 10.33 -6.53
C GLY A 78 7.41 9.99 -7.07
N VAL A 79 7.32 9.46 -8.29
CA VAL A 79 6.04 9.08 -8.88
C VAL A 79 5.46 7.81 -8.25
N HIS A 80 6.28 6.81 -7.92
CA HIS A 80 5.80 5.60 -7.23
C HIS A 80 5.29 5.89 -5.81
N LEU A 81 5.94 6.81 -5.10
CA LEU A 81 5.47 7.28 -3.80
C LEU A 81 4.17 8.08 -3.94
N LEU A 82 4.10 9.00 -4.91
CA LEU A 82 2.88 9.76 -5.17
C LEU A 82 1.72 8.84 -5.56
N SER A 83 1.96 7.80 -6.37
CA SER A 83 0.91 6.84 -6.73
C SER A 83 0.43 6.02 -5.56
N ALA A 84 1.30 5.66 -4.60
CA ALA A 84 0.91 4.99 -3.36
C ALA A 84 -0.03 5.88 -2.53
N VAL A 85 0.33 7.16 -2.37
CA VAL A 85 -0.50 8.16 -1.68
C VAL A 85 -1.86 8.31 -2.36
N ILE A 86 -1.88 8.42 -3.69
CA ILE A 86 -3.14 8.52 -4.46
C ILE A 86 -4.00 7.27 -4.26
N ALA A 87 -3.42 6.07 -4.39
CA ALA A 87 -4.16 4.82 -4.26
C ALA A 87 -4.77 4.65 -2.86
N VAL A 88 -3.98 4.94 -1.81
CA VAL A 88 -4.47 4.92 -0.42
C VAL A 88 -5.53 6.01 -0.20
N GLY A 89 -5.29 7.23 -0.66
CA GLY A 89 -6.22 8.34 -0.50
C GLY A 89 -7.56 8.11 -1.19
N VAL A 90 -7.54 7.63 -2.43
CA VAL A 90 -8.76 7.25 -3.17
C VAL A 90 -9.49 6.13 -2.45
N ASN A 91 -8.77 5.09 -2.01
CA ASN A 91 -9.37 3.97 -1.30
C ASN A 91 -10.05 4.40 0.00
N THR A 92 -9.35 5.15 0.85
CA THR A 92 -9.90 5.63 2.12
C THR A 92 -11.04 6.63 1.90
N GLY A 93 -10.94 7.50 0.88
CA GLY A 93 -12.00 8.42 0.50
C GLY A 93 -13.27 7.70 0.04
N LEU A 94 -13.14 6.69 -0.83
CA LEU A 94 -14.27 5.86 -1.26
C LEU A 94 -14.90 5.12 -0.08
N LEU A 95 -14.10 4.57 0.83
CA LEU A 95 -14.61 3.92 2.02
C LEU A 95 -15.36 4.90 2.95
N ALA A 96 -14.84 6.11 3.14
CA ALA A 96 -15.52 7.14 3.92
C ALA A 96 -16.86 7.55 3.31
N LEU A 97 -16.94 7.66 1.98
CA LEU A 97 -18.20 7.94 1.27
C LEU A 97 -19.23 6.81 1.45
N VAL A 98 -18.79 5.55 1.39
CA VAL A 98 -19.66 4.38 1.60
C VAL A 98 -20.11 4.25 3.05
N ALA A 99 -19.26 4.62 4.02
CA ALA A 99 -19.57 4.55 5.44
C ALA A 99 -20.68 5.53 5.88
N GLY A 100 -20.97 6.57 5.10
CA GLY A 100 -21.99 7.57 5.42
C GLY A 100 -21.55 8.58 6.50
N PRO A 101 -22.48 9.40 7.03
CA PRO A 101 -22.18 10.44 8.02
C PRO A 101 -21.50 9.88 9.27
N ALA A 102 -20.53 10.63 9.82
CA ALA A 102 -19.75 10.25 11.01
C ALA A 102 -20.60 10.04 12.28
N ASP A 103 -21.85 10.51 12.27
CA ASP A 103 -22.78 10.46 13.40
C ASP A 103 -23.47 9.09 13.57
N SER A 104 -23.27 8.16 12.61
CA SER A 104 -23.70 6.77 12.78
C SER A 104 -22.71 6.03 13.69
N GLY A 105 -23.20 5.24 14.66
CA GLY A 105 -22.34 4.61 15.68
C GLY A 105 -21.19 3.73 15.18
N TRP A 106 -21.16 3.39 13.87
CA TRP A 106 -20.14 2.53 13.25
C TRP A 106 -19.27 3.23 12.20
N SER A 107 -19.69 4.38 11.64
CA SER A 107 -18.95 5.04 10.55
C SER A 107 -17.58 5.56 11.00
N GLY A 108 -17.48 6.10 12.22
CA GLY A 108 -16.21 6.51 12.81
C GLY A 108 -15.20 5.36 12.95
N LEU A 109 -15.66 4.18 13.39
CA LEU A 109 -14.84 2.98 13.50
C LEU A 109 -14.35 2.51 12.12
N ILE A 110 -15.25 2.47 11.15
CA ILE A 110 -14.96 2.07 9.76
C ILE A 110 -13.88 2.97 9.14
N ILE A 111 -14.00 4.29 9.33
CA ILE A 111 -13.02 5.26 8.82
C ILE A 111 -11.67 5.10 9.52
N ALA A 112 -11.65 4.91 10.84
CA ALA A 112 -10.41 4.71 11.60
C ALA A 112 -9.66 3.43 11.15
N ILE A 113 -10.40 2.35 10.94
CA ILE A 113 -9.89 1.08 10.42
C ILE A 113 -9.30 1.26 9.02
N ALA A 114 -10.00 1.97 8.14
CA ALA A 114 -9.54 2.25 6.78
C ALA A 114 -8.26 3.09 6.77
N LEU A 115 -8.19 4.12 7.62
CA LEU A 115 -6.99 4.94 7.79
C LEU A 115 -5.81 4.13 8.33
N GLY A 116 -6.04 3.25 9.31
CA GLY A 116 -5.03 2.34 9.85
C GLY A 116 -4.47 1.40 8.79
N ALA A 117 -5.33 0.71 8.04
CA ALA A 117 -4.92 -0.14 6.92
C ALA A 117 -4.16 0.64 5.84
N GLY A 118 -4.67 1.83 5.50
CA GLY A 118 -4.04 2.72 4.53
C GLY A 118 -2.64 3.16 4.96
N ALA A 119 -2.45 3.47 6.24
CA ALA A 119 -1.15 3.84 6.79
C ALA A 119 -0.15 2.68 6.73
N VAL A 120 -0.57 1.47 7.14
CA VAL A 120 0.27 0.25 7.06
C VAL A 120 0.70 0.00 5.62
N LEU A 121 -0.26 0.07 4.67
CA LEU A 121 0.03 -0.13 3.26
C LEU A 121 0.97 0.95 2.71
N LEU A 122 0.78 2.22 3.08
CA LEU A 122 1.62 3.32 2.63
C LEU A 122 3.06 3.16 3.12
N VAL A 123 3.25 2.81 4.40
CA VAL A 123 4.59 2.56 4.96
C VAL A 123 5.26 1.38 4.25
N ALA A 124 4.53 0.29 4.03
CA ALA A 124 5.01 -0.87 3.29
C ALA A 124 5.44 -0.49 1.86
N ALA A 125 4.62 0.31 1.16
CA ALA A 125 4.90 0.80 -0.18
C ALA A 125 6.15 1.69 -0.23
N ILE A 126 6.31 2.61 0.72
CA ILE A 126 7.48 3.48 0.82
C ILE A 126 8.74 2.62 0.96
N ILE A 127 8.75 1.68 1.91
CA ILE A 127 9.90 0.81 2.15
C ILE A 127 10.20 -0.01 0.90
N ALA A 128 9.19 -0.60 0.28
CA ALA A 128 9.35 -1.43 -0.91
C ALA A 128 9.93 -0.66 -2.11
N VAL A 129 9.43 0.55 -2.36
CA VAL A 129 9.95 1.43 -3.43
C VAL A 129 11.40 1.79 -3.16
N LEU A 130 11.73 2.22 -1.93
CA LEU A 130 13.09 2.62 -1.59
C LEU A 130 14.07 1.44 -1.65
N VAL A 131 13.72 0.29 -1.07
CA VAL A 131 14.54 -0.92 -1.11
C VAL A 131 14.76 -1.36 -2.55
N THR A 132 13.70 -1.42 -3.35
CA THR A 132 13.82 -1.87 -4.74
C THR A 132 14.67 -0.92 -5.55
N GLU A 133 14.38 0.38 -5.49
CA GLU A 133 15.04 1.36 -6.35
C GLU A 133 16.48 1.64 -5.95
N LEU A 134 16.78 1.61 -4.65
CA LEU A 134 18.11 1.95 -4.13
C LEU A 134 19.02 0.74 -3.95
N LEU A 135 18.47 -0.46 -3.69
CA LEU A 135 19.27 -1.64 -3.37
C LEU A 135 19.20 -2.74 -4.45
N ILE A 136 18.02 -2.97 -5.05
CA ILE A 136 17.82 -4.07 -6.01
C ILE A 136 18.12 -3.61 -7.45
N VAL A 137 17.54 -2.48 -7.85
CA VAL A 137 17.57 -1.97 -9.23
C VAL A 137 18.67 -0.94 -9.43
N SER A 138 19.12 -0.28 -8.37
CA SER A 138 20.22 0.68 -8.44
C SER A 138 21.45 0.00 -9.06
N PRO A 139 21.98 0.50 -10.18
CA PRO A 139 23.21 -0.03 -10.71
C PRO A 139 24.28 0.28 -9.67
N ARG A 140 24.92 -0.78 -9.14
CA ARG A 140 26.22 -0.66 -8.48
C ARG A 140 27.01 0.34 -9.30
N ARG A 141 27.32 1.51 -8.71
CA ARG A 141 28.34 2.40 -9.24
C ARG A 141 29.55 1.50 -9.49
N ARG A 142 29.78 1.12 -10.75
CA ARG A 142 31.08 0.60 -11.16
C ARG A 142 32.00 1.77 -10.92
N SER A 143 32.73 1.64 -9.82
CA SER A 143 33.94 2.38 -9.52
C SER A 143 34.77 2.50 -10.78
N ARG A 144 35.06 3.76 -11.14
CA ARG A 144 36.23 4.27 -11.89
C ARG A 144 36.67 3.48 -13.12
#